data_AF-A0A5N5TNU2-F1
#
_entry.id   AF-A0A5N5TNU2-F1
#
_cell.length_a   1.000
_cell.length_b   1.000
_cell.length_c   1.000
_cell.angle_alpha   90.00
_cell.angle_beta   90.00
_cell.angle_gamma   90.00
#
_symmetry.space_group_name_H-M   'P 1'
#
loop_
_entity.id
_entity.type
_entity.pdbx_description
1 polymer ?
#
loop_
_entity_poly.entity_id
_entity_poly.type
_entity_poly.pdbx_seq_one_letter_code
_entity_poly.pdbx_strand_id
1 'polypeptide(L)'
;MTGILKVIHGSISVQSYTMKQPPHFTGEQNVKILGSKKPFQDVYPAVKHPCVKVTSSDPACIVTPDSHNLHEISSVGGLAAFLDILSPPYGIDQRNGEERDCHYYEEINVPLKNDMLPSDSVLLIKVPTPLEFWCDQAEYKGPPVTIREFVNGQNNS
;
A
#
# COMPACT_ATOMS: atom_id res chain seq x y z
N MET A 1 2.17 4.69 -7.09
CA MET A 1 0.90 5.44 -7.27
C MET A 1 0.77 6.42 -6.12
N THR A 2 0.07 7.53 -6.31
CA THR A 2 -0.37 8.40 -5.21
C THR A 2 -1.79 8.02 -4.83
N GLY A 3 -2.06 7.87 -3.55
CA GLY A 3 -3.36 7.47 -3.02
C GLY A 3 -3.88 8.44 -1.96
N ILE A 4 -5.20 8.60 -1.91
CA ILE A 4 -5.91 9.36 -0.88
C ILE A 4 -6.93 8.44 -0.24
N LEU A 5 -6.76 8.16 1.06
CA LEU A 5 -7.68 7.32 1.82
C LEU A 5 -8.44 8.19 2.83
N LYS A 6 -9.77 8.20 2.75
CA LYS A 6 -10.65 8.94 3.67
C LYS A 6 -11.70 8.03 4.29
N VAL A 7 -11.66 7.88 5.61
CA VAL A 7 -12.74 7.18 6.34
C VAL A 7 -14.03 7.99 6.24
N ILE A 8 -15.12 7.31 5.88
CA ILE A 8 -16.47 7.88 5.76
C ILE A 8 -17.45 7.26 6.77
N HIS A 9 -17.14 6.09 7.32
CA HIS A 9 -17.91 5.46 8.39
C HIS A 9 -17.01 4.56 9.25
N GLY A 10 -17.32 4.48 10.55
CA GLY A 10 -16.61 3.61 11.49
C GLY A 10 -15.19 4.09 11.79
N SER A 11 -14.32 3.14 12.09
CA SER A 11 -12.91 3.40 12.39
C SER A 11 -12.04 2.30 11.79
N ILE A 12 -10.85 2.68 11.33
CA ILE A 12 -9.84 1.75 10.85
C ILE A 12 -8.53 1.94 11.59
N SER A 13 -7.71 0.90 11.59
CA SER A 13 -6.30 0.92 11.95
C SER A 13 -5.50 0.80 10.66
N VAL A 14 -4.51 1.68 10.46
CA VAL A 14 -3.65 1.68 9.29
C VAL A 14 -2.20 1.49 9.74
N GLN A 15 -1.67 0.31 9.48
CA GLN A 15 -0.24 0.05 9.61
C GLN A 15 0.40 0.30 8.24
N SER A 16 1.38 1.19 8.15
CA SER A 16 2.01 1.53 6.87
C SER A 16 3.52 1.35 6.90
N TYR A 17 4.09 1.16 5.71
CA TYR A 17 5.51 0.96 5.51
C TYR A 17 5.99 1.77 4.31
N THR A 18 7.23 2.24 4.37
CA THR A 18 7.94 2.78 3.21
C THR A 18 8.98 1.78 2.75
N MET A 19 8.74 1.17 1.59
CA MET A 19 9.71 0.26 0.99
C MET A 19 11.00 1.02 0.67
N LYS A 20 12.15 0.46 1.07
CA LYS A 20 13.47 0.96 0.70
C LYS A 20 14.00 0.12 -0.44
N GLN A 21 14.88 0.71 -1.25
CA GLN A 21 15.60 -0.08 -2.23
C GLN A 21 16.32 -1.21 -1.50
N PRO A 22 16.22 -2.45 -1.99
CA PRO A 22 17.06 -3.52 -1.46
C PRO A 22 18.52 -3.05 -1.60
N PRO A 23 19.34 -3.18 -0.55
CA PRO A 23 20.77 -2.96 -0.68
C PRO A 23 21.28 -3.71 -1.91
N HIS A 24 22.25 -3.14 -2.63
CA HIS A 24 22.95 -3.86 -3.69
C HIS A 24 23.66 -5.09 -3.09
N PHE A 25 22.92 -6.17 -2.87
CA PHE A 25 23.45 -7.43 -2.42
C PHE A 25 23.99 -8.15 -3.65
N THR A 26 25.26 -7.92 -3.94
CA THR A 26 26.01 -8.69 -4.93
C THR A 26 26.28 -10.08 -4.37
N GLY A 27 25.38 -11.03 -4.61
CA GLY A 27 25.59 -12.45 -4.30
C GLY A 27 24.30 -13.23 -4.06
N GLU A 28 24.32 -14.53 -4.38
CA GLU A 28 23.28 -15.51 -4.04
C GLU A 28 23.21 -15.75 -2.52
N GLN A 29 22.78 -14.75 -1.77
CA GLN A 29 22.45 -14.95 -0.36
C GLN A 29 21.00 -15.45 -0.28
N ASN A 30 20.74 -16.46 0.55
CA ASN A 30 19.40 -16.89 0.89
C ASN A 30 19.12 -16.40 2.32
N VAL A 31 17.98 -15.74 2.56
CA VAL A 31 17.56 -15.47 3.94
C VAL A 31 17.00 -16.77 4.50
N LYS A 32 17.52 -17.22 5.65
CA LYS A 32 16.87 -18.27 6.43
C LYS A 32 15.70 -17.64 7.17
N ILE A 33 14.49 -17.86 6.67
CA ILE A 33 13.25 -17.41 7.31
C ILE A 33 12.51 -18.66 7.76
N LEU A 34 12.25 -18.80 9.06
CA LEU A 34 11.49 -19.93 9.63
C LEU A 34 11.96 -21.32 9.12
N GLY A 35 13.28 -21.53 9.02
CA GLY A 35 13.86 -22.80 8.55
C GLY A 35 13.76 -23.06 7.04
N SER A 36 13.08 -22.19 6.29
CA SER A 36 12.99 -22.25 4.83
C SER A 36 13.99 -21.30 4.18
N LYS A 37 14.70 -21.76 3.15
CA LYS A 37 15.51 -20.88 2.29
C LYS A 37 14.56 -20.20 1.32
N LYS A 38 14.34 -18.90 1.50
CA LYS A 38 13.66 -18.07 0.49
C LYS A 38 14.71 -17.29 -0.30
N PRO A 39 14.51 -17.12 -1.62
CA PRO A 39 15.35 -16.25 -2.41
C PRO A 39 15.36 -14.84 -1.80
N PHE A 40 16.54 -14.26 -1.58
CA PHE A 40 16.67 -12.91 -1.03
C PHE A 40 16.05 -11.85 -1.96
N GLN A 41 15.93 -12.14 -3.26
CA GLN A 41 15.31 -11.24 -4.25
C GLN A 41 13.85 -10.87 -3.93
N ASP A 42 13.15 -11.65 -3.10
CA ASP A 42 11.77 -11.37 -2.69
C ASP A 42 11.69 -10.66 -1.32
N VAL A 43 12.84 -10.30 -0.72
CA VAL A 43 12.95 -9.66 0.58
C VAL A 43 13.34 -8.20 0.43
N TYR A 44 12.51 -7.31 0.99
CA TYR A 44 12.65 -5.87 0.88
C TYR A 44 12.77 -5.24 2.27
N PRO A 45 13.79 -4.43 2.53
CA PRO A 45 13.80 -3.60 3.72
C PRO A 45 12.73 -2.51 3.60
N ALA A 46 12.09 -2.19 4.71
CA ALA A 46 11.11 -1.12 4.77
C ALA A 46 11.20 -0.39 6.12
N VAL A 47 10.84 0.89 6.12
CA VAL A 47 10.59 1.62 7.37
C VAL A 47 9.16 1.34 7.79
N LYS A 48 8.97 0.82 9.00
CA LYS A 48 7.65 0.62 9.60
C LYS A 48 7.23 1.90 10.30
N HIS A 49 6.15 2.51 9.84
CA HIS A 49 5.62 3.72 10.46
C HIS A 49 4.75 3.38 11.67
N PRO A 50 4.55 4.32 12.60
CA PRO A 50 3.58 4.14 13.67
C PRO A 50 2.20 3.79 13.11
N CYS A 51 1.57 2.77 13.68
CA CYS A 51 0.20 2.42 13.35
C CYS A 51 -0.74 3.57 13.77
N VAL A 52 -1.62 3.99 12.87
CA VAL A 52 -2.56 5.09 13.12
C VAL A 52 -3.99 4.60 13.13
N LYS A 53 -4.78 5.09 14.09
CA LYS A 53 -6.24 4.90 14.11
C LYS A 53 -6.91 6.09 13.45
N VAL A 54 -7.79 5.84 12.49
CA VAL A 54 -8.42 6.87 11.66
C VAL A 54 -9.94 6.70 11.67
N THR A 55 -10.64 7.83 11.76
CA THR A 55 -12.09 7.94 11.84
C THR A 55 -12.63 8.93 10.81
N SER A 56 -13.95 9.07 10.70
CA SER A 56 -14.58 10.01 9.77
C SER A 56 -14.33 11.48 10.09
N SER A 57 -13.90 11.83 11.31
CA SER A 57 -13.52 13.21 11.66
C SER A 57 -12.06 13.56 11.33
N ASP A 58 -11.22 12.57 11.06
CA ASP A 58 -9.79 12.78 10.81
C ASP A 58 -9.53 13.21 9.36
N PRO A 59 -8.42 13.91 9.05
CA PRO A 59 -8.04 14.18 7.68
C PRO A 59 -7.81 12.89 6.88
N ALA A 60 -7.80 13.01 5.55
CA ALA A 60 -7.44 11.88 4.68
C ALA A 60 -5.97 11.49 4.87
N CYS A 61 -5.69 10.19 4.85
CA CYS A 61 -4.34 9.66 4.74
C CYS A 61 -3.84 9.83 3.30
N ILE A 62 -2.58 10.21 3.15
CA ILE A 62 -1.92 10.35 1.85
C ILE A 62 -0.84 9.30 1.75
N VAL A 63 -0.83 8.56 0.65
CA VAL A 63 0.27 7.65 0.28
C VAL A 63 0.88 8.13 -1.03
N THR A 64 2.19 8.06 -1.14
CA THR A 64 2.95 8.46 -2.34
C THR A 64 3.76 7.27 -2.85
N PRO A 65 4.32 7.32 -4.07
CA PRO A 65 5.17 6.24 -4.56
C PRO A 65 6.37 5.91 -3.66
N ASP A 66 6.86 6.89 -2.90
CA ASP A 66 8.06 6.85 -2.09
C ASP A 66 7.82 6.93 -0.58
N SER A 67 6.56 7.07 -0.13
CA SER A 67 6.20 7.21 1.27
C SER A 67 4.86 6.55 1.59
N HIS A 68 4.80 5.78 2.69
CA HIS A 68 3.63 5.00 3.11
C HIS A 68 3.04 4.12 1.98
N ASN A 69 3.89 3.69 1.04
CA ASN A 69 3.50 3.06 -0.22
C ASN A 69 3.04 1.59 -0.06
N LEU A 70 3.17 1.03 1.15
CA LEU A 70 2.59 -0.24 1.55
C LEU A 70 1.76 -0.01 2.80
N HIS A 71 0.60 -0.65 2.91
CA HIS A 71 -0.23 -0.53 4.10
C HIS A 71 -1.15 -1.74 4.28
N GLU A 72 -1.42 -2.03 5.55
CA GLU A 72 -2.46 -2.93 6.01
C GLU A 72 -3.55 -2.09 6.67
N ILE A 73 -4.80 -2.38 6.32
CA ILE A 73 -5.98 -1.72 6.86
C ILE A 73 -6.85 -2.77 7.54
N SER A 74 -7.18 -2.54 8.81
CA SER A 74 -8.13 -3.36 9.56
C SER A 74 -9.24 -2.49 10.15
N SER A 75 -10.45 -3.02 10.23
CA SER A 75 -11.54 -2.31 10.90
C SER A 75 -11.40 -2.38 12.42
N VAL A 76 -11.79 -1.31 13.11
CA VAL A 76 -11.69 -1.22 14.58
C VAL A 76 -13.07 -1.03 15.17
N GLY A 77 -13.50 -1.98 16.00
CA GLY A 77 -14.75 -1.88 16.75
C GLY A 77 -16.01 -2.09 15.91
N GLY A 78 -15.90 -2.65 14.71
CA GLY A 78 -17.05 -3.00 13.87
C GLY A 78 -16.80 -2.79 12.38
N LEU A 79 -17.88 -2.52 11.65
CA LEU A 79 -17.82 -2.19 10.23
C LEU A 79 -17.20 -0.81 10.02
N ALA A 80 -16.43 -0.68 8.95
CA ALA A 80 -15.86 0.57 8.52
C ALA A 80 -16.05 0.73 7.01
N ALA A 81 -16.14 1.97 6.56
CA ALA A 81 -16.11 2.31 5.15
C ALA A 81 -15.15 3.48 4.95
N PHE A 82 -14.37 3.40 3.87
CA PHE A 82 -13.46 4.44 3.46
C PHE A 82 -13.55 4.63 1.94
N LEU A 83 -13.22 5.84 1.49
CA LEU A 83 -13.03 6.20 0.10
C LEU A 83 -11.54 6.15 -0.21
N ASP A 84 -11.15 5.46 -1.27
CA ASP A 84 -9.79 5.44 -1.78
C ASP A 84 -9.76 6.03 -3.20
N ILE A 85 -8.83 6.95 -3.44
CA ILE A 85 -8.58 7.57 -4.74
C ILE A 85 -7.14 7.29 -5.13
N LEU A 86 -6.94 6.54 -6.22
CA LEU A 86 -5.63 6.14 -6.70
C LEU A 86 -5.28 6.83 -8.02
N SER A 87 -4.07 7.39 -8.10
CA SER A 87 -3.54 8.01 -9.31
C SER A 87 -2.09 7.60 -9.58
N PRO A 88 -1.80 6.93 -10.71
CA PRO A 88 -2.76 6.26 -11.59
C PRO A 88 -3.44 5.06 -10.88
N PRO A 89 -4.59 4.57 -11.38
CA PRO A 89 -5.18 3.32 -10.89
C PRO A 89 -4.32 2.10 -11.25
N TYR A 90 -4.57 0.99 -10.57
CA TYR A 90 -4.01 -0.32 -10.94
C TYR A 90 -4.41 -0.73 -12.37
N GLY A 91 -3.69 -1.71 -12.92
CA GLY A 91 -3.86 -2.21 -14.28
C GLY A 91 -2.84 -1.64 -15.25
N ILE A 92 -3.01 -1.98 -16.52
CA ILE A 92 -2.08 -1.62 -17.60
C ILE A 92 -2.14 -0.10 -17.85
N ASP A 93 -0.99 0.56 -17.81
CA ASP A 93 -0.87 1.93 -18.30
C ASP A 93 -1.12 1.97 -19.81
N GLN A 94 -2.14 2.70 -20.24
CA GLN A 94 -2.43 2.85 -21.66
C GLN A 94 -1.39 3.70 -22.40
N ARG A 95 -0.53 4.46 -21.68
CA ARG A 95 0.46 5.36 -22.29
C ARG A 95 1.78 4.65 -22.60
N ASN A 96 2.21 3.72 -21.74
CA ASN A 96 3.49 3.04 -21.87
C ASN A 96 3.41 1.50 -21.82
N GLY A 97 2.22 0.92 -21.60
CA GLY A 97 2.01 -0.53 -21.55
C GLY A 97 2.47 -1.20 -20.26
N GLU A 98 2.95 -0.44 -19.26
CA GLU A 98 3.41 -1.02 -17.99
C GLU A 98 2.24 -1.50 -17.12
N GLU A 99 2.34 -2.72 -16.62
CA GLU A 99 1.37 -3.30 -15.69
C GLU A 99 1.62 -2.82 -14.26
N ARG A 100 0.57 -2.30 -13.62
CA ARG A 100 0.57 -1.99 -12.19
C ARG A 100 -0.29 -3.01 -11.46
N ASP A 101 0.38 -4.01 -10.90
CA ASP A 101 -0.26 -5.03 -10.07
C ASP A 101 -0.18 -4.70 -8.58
N CYS A 102 -1.18 -5.18 -7.85
CA CYS A 102 -1.16 -5.18 -6.39
C CYS A 102 -0.33 -6.38 -5.90
N HIS A 103 0.67 -6.12 -5.08
CA HIS A 103 1.51 -7.14 -4.46
C HIS A 103 1.26 -7.19 -2.96
N TYR A 104 1.32 -8.40 -2.40
CA TYR A 104 1.14 -8.65 -0.98
C TYR A 104 2.48 -8.94 -0.31
N TYR A 105 2.60 -8.52 0.94
CA TYR A 105 3.84 -8.63 1.72
C TYR A 105 3.54 -9.07 3.15
N GLU A 106 4.48 -9.79 3.73
CA GLU A 106 4.45 -10.21 5.14
C GLU A 106 5.71 -9.72 5.87
N GLU A 107 5.58 -9.31 7.13
CA GLU A 107 6.71 -8.94 7.97
C GLU A 107 7.48 -10.18 8.43
N ILE A 108 8.79 -10.19 8.19
CA ILE A 108 9.66 -11.28 8.60
C ILE A 108 10.09 -11.07 10.05
N ASN A 109 9.56 -11.89 10.95
CA ASN A 109 9.99 -11.96 12.34
C ASN A 109 11.29 -12.78 12.47
N VAL A 110 12.41 -12.24 12.02
CA VAL A 110 13.76 -12.79 12.30
C VAL A 110 14.48 -11.90 13.30
N PRO A 111 15.23 -12.46 14.28
CA PRO A 111 16.14 -11.67 15.09
C PRO A 111 17.25 -11.14 14.18
N LEU A 112 17.07 -9.93 13.65
CA LEU A 112 18.13 -9.24 12.96
C LEU A 112 19.17 -8.86 14.00
N LYS A 113 20.46 -9.15 13.72
CA LYS A 113 21.53 -8.56 14.53
C LYS A 113 21.38 -7.05 14.40
N ASN A 114 21.24 -6.35 15.53
CA ASN A 114 20.96 -4.91 15.65
C ASN A 114 21.88 -3.99 14.84
N ASP A 115 22.97 -4.50 14.27
CA ASP A 115 23.94 -3.73 13.49
C ASP A 115 23.60 -3.60 12.00
N MET A 116 22.55 -4.28 11.49
CA MET A 116 22.26 -4.32 10.05
C MET A 116 21.13 -3.39 9.58
N LEU A 117 20.25 -2.92 10.47
CA LEU A 117 19.09 -2.11 10.10
C LEU A 117 18.83 -1.02 11.16
N PRO A 118 18.42 0.20 10.77
CA PRO A 118 17.94 1.21 11.70
C PRO A 118 16.79 0.69 12.58
N SER A 119 16.61 1.28 13.77
CA SER A 119 15.66 0.83 14.80
C SER A 119 14.21 0.65 14.32
N ASP A 120 13.78 1.44 13.32
CA ASP A 120 12.41 1.43 12.79
C ASP A 120 12.29 0.64 11.48
N SER A 121 13.32 -0.12 11.11
CA SER A 121 13.36 -0.87 9.87
C SER A 121 12.95 -2.32 10.09
N VAL A 122 12.15 -2.83 9.17
CA VAL A 122 11.70 -4.23 9.11
C VAL A 122 12.08 -4.85 7.77
N LEU A 123 12.03 -6.17 7.70
CA LEU A 123 12.10 -6.89 6.43
C LEU A 123 10.70 -7.37 6.05
N LEU A 124 10.33 -7.13 4.80
CA LEU A 124 9.10 -7.59 4.19
C LEU A 124 9.42 -8.63 3.12
N ILE A 125 8.67 -9.73 3.08
CA ILE A 125 8.75 -10.70 1.98
C ILE A 125 7.52 -10.60 1.10
N LYS A 126 7.72 -10.59 -0.23
CA LYS A 126 6.61 -10.70 -1.17
C LYS A 126 5.96 -12.08 -1.05
N VAL A 127 4.64 -12.11 -0.91
CA VAL A 127 3.85 -13.33 -0.81
C VAL A 127 2.77 -13.37 -1.90
N PRO A 128 2.25 -14.55 -2.26
CA PRO A 128 1.01 -14.65 -3.04
C PRO A 128 -0.15 -13.96 -2.30
N THR A 129 -1.23 -13.66 -3.02
CA THR A 129 -2.48 -13.18 -2.40
C THR A 129 -2.90 -14.10 -1.25
N PRO A 130 -3.12 -13.57 -0.02
CA PRO A 130 -3.59 -14.36 1.11
C PRO A 130 -4.90 -15.09 0.79
N LEU A 131 -5.05 -16.33 1.27
CA LEU A 131 -6.23 -17.16 0.97
C LEU A 131 -7.50 -16.65 1.64
N GLU A 132 -7.33 -15.96 2.76
CA GLU A 132 -8.38 -15.32 3.56
C GLU A 132 -8.79 -13.94 2.99
N PHE A 133 -8.02 -13.40 2.05
CA PHE A 133 -8.32 -12.12 1.41
C PHE A 133 -9.30 -12.33 0.25
N TRP A 134 -10.41 -11.61 0.29
CA TRP A 134 -11.35 -11.55 -0.82
C TRP A 134 -11.92 -10.15 -0.95
N CYS A 135 -12.36 -9.81 -2.16
CA CYS A 135 -13.09 -8.59 -2.46
C CYS A 135 -14.31 -8.95 -3.30
N ASP A 136 -15.37 -8.18 -3.10
CA ASP A 136 -16.58 -8.24 -3.92
C ASP A 136 -16.92 -6.83 -4.41
N GLN A 137 -17.82 -6.75 -5.38
CA GLN A 137 -18.21 -5.50 -6.03
C GLN A 137 -19.71 -5.30 -5.89
N ALA A 138 -20.10 -4.05 -5.62
CA ALA A 138 -21.49 -3.64 -5.59
C ALA A 138 -21.69 -2.43 -6.51
N GLU A 139 -22.87 -2.35 -7.12
CA GLU A 139 -23.27 -1.19 -7.91
C GLU A 139 -23.39 0.05 -7.00
N TYR A 140 -22.82 1.17 -7.45
CA TYR A 140 -22.92 2.44 -6.74
C TYR A 140 -24.34 3.01 -6.82
N LYS A 141 -24.98 3.19 -5.66
CA LYS A 141 -26.37 3.70 -5.54
C LYS A 141 -26.46 5.12 -4.97
N GLY A 142 -25.34 5.82 -4.88
CA GLY A 142 -25.31 7.20 -4.40
C GLY A 142 -25.74 8.21 -5.48
N PRO A 143 -25.63 9.52 -5.19
CA PRO A 143 -25.92 10.56 -6.17
C PRO A 143 -25.09 10.40 -7.46
N PRO A 144 -25.65 10.69 -8.65
CA PRO A 144 -24.94 10.55 -9.91
C PRO A 144 -23.59 11.28 -9.94
N VAL A 145 -22.56 10.60 -10.43
CA VAL A 145 -21.24 11.19 -10.66
C VAL A 145 -21.18 11.69 -12.09
N THR A 146 -21.26 13.00 -12.30
CA THR A 146 -21.13 13.61 -13.62
C THR A 146 -19.68 14.01 -13.88
N ILE A 147 -19.09 13.51 -14.96
CA ILE A 147 -17.81 14.03 -15.45
C ILE A 147 -18.12 15.39 -16.09
N ARG A 148 -17.61 16.47 -15.49
CA ARG A 148 -17.58 17.77 -16.16
C ARG A 148 -16.32 17.80 -17.00
N GLU A 149 -16.49 17.78 -18.31
CA GLU A 149 -15.39 18.08 -19.22
C GLU A 149 -14.94 19.52 -18.95
N PHE A 150 -13.69 19.70 -18.54
CA PHE A 150 -13.09 21.01 -18.55
C PHE A 150 -12.93 21.43 -20.01
N VAL A 151 -13.89 22.21 -20.51
CA VAL A 151 -13.74 22.89 -21.80
C VAL A 151 -12.58 23.85 -21.65
N ASN A 152 -11.44 23.51 -22.24
CA ASN A 152 -10.29 24.42 -22.33
C ASN A 152 -10.74 25.72 -22.99
N GLY A 153 -10.56 26.81 -22.25
CA GLY A 153 -10.69 28.22 -22.63
C GLY A 153 -11.36 28.53 -23.97
N GLN A 154 -12.59 29.06 -23.91
CA GLN A 154 -12.97 30.06 -24.89
C GLN A 154 -11.97 31.21 -24.79
N ASN A 155 -11.10 31.32 -25.80
CA ASN A 155 -10.39 32.54 -26.12
C ASN A 155 -11.45 33.62 -26.39
N ASN A 156 -11.77 34.44 -25.40
CA ASN A 156 -12.40 35.72 -25.63
C ASN A 156 -11.34 36.65 -26.23
N SER A 157 -11.31 36.72 -27.56
CA SER A 157 -10.81 37.85 -28.33
C SER A 157 -11.92 38.85 -28.58
#